data_AF-A0A242NDD7-F1
#
_entry.id   AF-A0A242NDD7-F1
#
_cell.length_a   1.000
_cell.length_b   1.000
_cell.length_c   1.000
_cell.angle_alpha   90.00
_cell.angle_beta   90.00
_cell.angle_gamma   90.00
#
_symmetry.space_group_name_H-M   'P 1'
#
loop_
_entity.id
_entity.type
_entity.pdbx_description
1 polymer ?
#
loop_
_entity_poly.entity_id
_entity_poly.type
_entity_poly.pdbx_seq_one_letter_code
_entity_poly.pdbx_strand_id
1 'polypeptide(L)'
;MSTYLLNGEIDKIPEYVIEDYIQHNPKVETGREAVINFFKNFLQLKPKFEIINLCSEGDTVYIFHKCTLANGSINKVCDIFRVENHKIVEYWDVIE
;
A
#
# COMPACT_ATOMS: atom_id res chain seq x y z
N MET A 1 -2.73 11.61 -6.69
CA MET A 1 -1.75 10.59 -6.30
C MET A 1 -2.16 9.30 -6.98
N SER A 2 -1.35 8.76 -7.88
CA SER A 2 -1.72 7.59 -8.69
C SER A 2 -1.62 6.32 -7.85
N THR A 3 -2.61 5.44 -7.98
CA THR A 3 -2.85 4.26 -7.13
C THR A 3 -2.08 3.02 -7.60
N TYR A 4 -0.78 3.15 -7.83
CA TYR A 4 0.03 2.10 -8.47
C TYR A 4 0.09 0.79 -7.67
N LEU A 5 0.07 0.89 -6.33
CA LEU A 5 0.00 -0.28 -5.44
C LEU A 5 -1.33 -1.05 -5.59
N LEU A 6 -2.43 -0.34 -5.85
CA LEU A 6 -3.75 -0.94 -6.04
C LEU A 6 -3.91 -1.56 -7.44
N ASN A 7 -3.18 -1.05 -8.43
CA ASN A 7 -3.22 -1.57 -9.81
C ASN A 7 -2.20 -2.69 -10.07
N GLY A 8 -1.42 -3.08 -9.05
CA GLY A 8 -0.43 -4.15 -9.18
C GLY A 8 0.79 -3.79 -10.04
N GLU A 9 1.07 -2.51 -10.24
CA GLU A 9 2.21 -2.02 -11.02
C GLU A 9 3.49 -2.05 -10.17
N ILE A 10 3.92 -3.25 -9.77
CA ILE A 10 5.07 -3.48 -8.89
C ILE A 10 6.35 -2.82 -9.43
N ASP A 11 6.54 -2.81 -10.75
CA ASP A 11 7.74 -2.27 -11.39
C ASP A 11 7.89 -0.75 -11.19
N LYS A 12 6.81 -0.05 -10.82
CA LYS A 12 6.85 1.39 -10.52
C LYS A 12 7.15 1.71 -9.06
N ILE A 13 7.17 0.71 -8.17
CA ILE A 13 7.46 0.92 -6.74
C ILE A 13 8.78 1.69 -6.52
N PRO A 14 9.89 1.42 -7.25
CA PRO A 14 11.14 2.19 -7.10
C PRO A 14 11.05 3.68 -7.44
N GLU A 15 10.07 4.09 -8.25
CA GLU A 15 9.86 5.50 -8.59
C GLU A 15 9.25 6.28 -7.43
N TYR A 16 8.35 5.64 -6.67
CA TYR A 16 7.52 6.28 -5.66
C TYR A 16 7.86 5.92 -4.22
N VAL A 17 8.63 4.86 -3.96
CA VAL A 17 9.00 4.42 -2.61
C VAL A 17 10.51 4.53 -2.44
N ILE A 18 10.98 5.16 -1.35
CA ILE A 18 12.40 5.23 -1.03
C ILE A 18 12.94 3.84 -0.64
N GLU A 19 14.24 3.63 -0.79
CA GLU A 19 14.86 2.31 -0.54
C GLU A 19 14.66 1.83 0.90
N ASP A 20 14.77 2.75 1.86
CA ASP A 20 14.75 2.55 3.30
C ASP A 20 13.43 3.01 3.95
N TYR A 21 12.31 2.98 3.20
CA TYR A 21 11.02 3.43 3.73
C TYR A 21 10.62 2.59 4.96
N ILE A 22 10.03 3.24 5.96
CA ILE A 22 9.68 2.62 7.24
C ILE A 22 8.32 1.90 7.14
N GLN A 23 8.29 0.65 7.60
CA GLN A 23 7.11 -0.22 7.62
C GLN A 23 6.64 -0.47 9.05
N HIS A 24 5.37 -0.20 9.33
CA HIS A 24 4.77 -0.44 10.65
C HIS A 24 3.87 -1.68 10.73
N ASN A 25 3.51 -2.29 9.60
CA ASN A 25 2.84 -3.59 9.59
C ASN A 25 3.80 -4.66 10.13
N PRO A 26 3.51 -5.29 11.28
CA PRO A 26 4.43 -6.25 11.91
C PRO A 26 4.64 -7.54 11.11
N LYS A 27 3.87 -7.75 10.03
CA LYS A 27 3.98 -8.91 9.14
C LYS A 27 4.91 -8.67 7.94
N VAL A 28 5.41 -7.45 7.75
CA VAL A 28 6.25 -7.07 6.61
C VAL A 28 7.48 -6.34 7.13
N GLU A 29 8.66 -6.73 6.66
CA GLU A 29 9.90 -6.05 7.01
C GLU A 29 9.95 -4.62 6.42
N THR A 30 10.74 -3.75 7.06
CA THR A 30 11.06 -2.42 6.55
C THR A 30 11.89 -2.49 5.28
N GLY A 31 11.79 -1.46 4.43
CA GLY A 31 12.58 -1.33 3.21
C GLY A 31 11.85 -1.80 1.96
N ARG A 32 12.11 -1.10 0.85
CA ARG A 32 11.36 -1.23 -0.41
C ARG A 32 11.35 -2.63 -0.98
N GLU A 33 12.45 -3.36 -0.84
CA GLU A 33 12.56 -4.72 -1.35
C GLU A 33 11.57 -5.67 -0.67
N ALA A 34 11.38 -5.54 0.65
CA ALA A 34 10.41 -6.33 1.40
C ALA A 34 8.98 -6.11 0.88
N VAL A 35 8.62 -4.87 0.54
CA VAL A 35 7.32 -4.53 -0.05
C VAL A 35 7.14 -5.13 -1.43
N ILE A 36 8.15 -5.00 -2.29
CA ILE A 36 8.12 -5.59 -3.63
C ILE A 36 7.86 -7.10 -3.52
N ASN A 37 8.54 -7.77 -2.59
CA ASN A 37 8.37 -9.21 -2.37
C ASN A 37 7.01 -9.56 -1.78
N PHE A 38 6.50 -8.76 -0.84
CA PHE A 38 5.14 -8.92 -0.32
C PHE A 38 4.09 -8.81 -1.44
N PHE A 39 4.14 -7.75 -2.25
CA PHE A 39 3.15 -7.53 -3.31
C PHE A 39 3.21 -8.60 -4.41
N LYS A 40 4.38 -9.13 -4.75
CA LYS A 40 4.50 -10.25 -5.71
C LYS A 40 3.65 -11.45 -5.31
N ASN A 41 3.62 -11.77 -4.01
CA ASN A 41 2.80 -12.86 -3.48
C ASN A 41 1.33 -12.44 -3.35
N PHE A 42 1.07 -11.23 -2.84
CA PHE A 42 -0.28 -10.74 -2.62
C PHE A 42 -1.09 -10.64 -3.91
N LEU A 43 -0.50 -10.19 -5.02
CA LEU A 43 -1.19 -10.07 -6.30
C LEU A 43 -1.64 -11.42 -6.89
N GLN A 44 -1.02 -12.55 -6.49
CA GLN A 44 -1.48 -13.89 -6.89
C GLN A 44 -2.86 -14.23 -6.32
N LEU A 45 -3.28 -13.55 -5.24
CA LEU A 45 -4.61 -13.67 -4.64
C LEU A 45 -5.69 -12.93 -5.46
N LYS A 46 -5.29 -12.27 -6.55
CA LYS A 46 -6.10 -11.45 -7.45
C LYS A 46 -6.99 -10.45 -6.68
N PRO A 47 -6.37 -9.59 -5.86
CA PRO A 47 -7.11 -8.60 -5.09
C PRO A 47 -7.83 -7.63 -6.04
N LYS A 48 -9.06 -7.25 -5.67
CA LYS A 48 -9.82 -6.17 -6.28
C LYS A 48 -10.02 -5.08 -5.24
N PHE A 49 -9.64 -3.86 -5.58
CA PHE A 49 -9.70 -2.73 -4.68
C PHE A 49 -10.86 -1.80 -5.05
N GLU A 50 -11.58 -1.33 -4.03
CA GLU A 50 -12.63 -0.32 -4.14
C GLU A 50 -12.31 0.79 -3.13
N ILE A 51 -11.85 1.95 -3.63
CA ILE A 51 -11.54 3.10 -2.78
C ILE A 51 -12.87 3.71 -2.30
N ILE A 52 -13.03 3.77 -0.99
CA ILE A 52 -14.20 4.38 -0.33
C ILE A 52 -13.90 5.85 -0.04
N ASN A 53 -12.71 6.13 0.50
CA ASN A 53 -12.30 7.48 0.84
C ASN A 53 -10.80 7.66 0.63
N LEU A 54 -10.41 8.87 0.26
CA LEU A 54 -9.03 9.30 0.15
C LEU A 54 -8.95 10.74 0.65
N CYS A 55 -8.10 10.99 1.63
CA CYS A 55 -7.81 12.33 2.11
C CYS A 55 -6.32 12.49 2.39
N SER A 56 -5.91 13.74 2.61
CA SER A 56 -4.53 14.08 2.96
C SER A 56 -4.50 15.23 3.95
N GLU A 57 -3.57 15.18 4.88
CA GLU A 57 -3.28 16.24 5.84
C GLU A 57 -1.76 16.40 5.94
N GLY A 58 -1.26 17.60 5.63
CA GLY A 58 0.18 17.85 5.58
C GLY A 58 0.89 16.94 4.56
N ASP A 59 1.88 16.19 5.05
CA ASP A 59 2.66 15.21 4.28
C ASP A 59 2.08 13.80 4.34
N THR A 60 0.90 13.62 4.95
CA THR A 60 0.29 12.32 5.18
C THR A 60 -0.94 12.11 4.30
N VAL A 61 -1.07 10.91 3.73
CA VAL A 61 -2.20 10.47 2.91
C VAL A 61 -2.87 9.26 3.54
N TYR A 62 -4.20 9.30 3.58
CA TYR A 62 -5.04 8.25 4.14
C TYR A 62 -5.93 7.70 3.03
N ILE A 63 -5.98 6.38 2.90
CA ILE A 63 -6.81 5.69 1.92
C ILE A 63 -7.63 4.64 2.65
N PHE A 64 -8.95 4.81 2.66
CA PHE A 64 -9.86 3.77 3.12
C PHE A 64 -10.45 3.05 1.92
N HIS A 65 -10.27 1.73 1.86
CA HIS A 65 -10.71 0.91 0.73
C HIS A 65 -11.17 -0.48 1.16
N LYS A 66 -11.93 -1.14 0.30
CA LYS A 66 -12.18 -2.58 0.39
C LYS A 66 -11.21 -3.32 -0.51
N CYS A 67 -10.70 -4.44 -0.02
CA CYS A 67 -9.95 -5.41 -0.80
C CYS A 67 -10.72 -6.73 -0.83
N THR A 68 -11.20 -7.11 -2.02
CA THR A 68 -11.88 -8.39 -2.25
C THR A 68 -10.93 -9.35 -2.94
N LEU A 69 -10.71 -10.53 -2.34
CA LEU A 69 -9.86 -11.58 -2.90
C LEU A 69 -10.66 -12.54 -3.80
N ALA A 70 -9.96 -13.31 -4.64
CA ALA A 70 -10.59 -14.26 -5.55
C ALA A 70 -11.45 -15.34 -4.86
N ASN A 71 -11.14 -15.68 -3.62
CA ASN A 71 -11.88 -16.64 -2.81
C ASN A 71 -13.16 -16.06 -2.18
N GLY A 72 -13.46 -14.78 -2.42
CA GLY A 72 -14.62 -14.07 -1.86
C GLY A 72 -14.37 -13.43 -0.49
N SER A 73 -13.18 -13.59 0.11
CA SER A 73 -12.81 -12.86 1.33
C SER A 73 -12.78 -11.36 1.06
N ILE A 74 -13.32 -10.56 1.98
CA ILE A 74 -13.35 -9.10 1.91
C ILE A 74 -12.65 -8.56 3.14
N ASN A 75 -11.65 -7.70 2.93
CA ASN A 75 -11.00 -6.93 3.99
C ASN A 75 -11.35 -5.45 3.81
N LYS A 76 -11.53 -4.73 4.91
CA LYS A 76 -11.60 -3.26 4.93
C LYS A 76 -10.27 -2.75 5.43
N VAL A 77 -9.62 -1.90 4.65
CA VAL A 77 -8.24 -1.49 4.89
C VAL A 77 -8.18 0.02 4.97
N CYS A 78 -7.52 0.53 6.00
CA CYS A 78 -7.07 1.91 6.06
C CYS A 78 -5.55 1.93 5.90
N ASP A 79 -5.08 2.37 4.73
CA ASP A 79 -3.67 2.61 4.46
C ASP A 79 -3.32 4.05 4.80
N ILE A 80 -2.18 4.25 5.45
CA ILE A 80 -1.65 5.57 5.79
C ILE A 80 -0.24 5.66 5.26
N PHE A 81 0.05 6.70 4.48
CA PHE A 81 1.36 6.93 3.89
C PHE A 81 1.88 8.29 4.31
N ARG A 82 3.14 8.37 4.70
CA ARG A 82 3.86 9.64 4.77
C ARG A 82 4.67 9.85 3.49
N VAL A 83 4.64 11.06 2.96
CA VAL A 83 5.20 11.40 1.65
C VAL A 83 6.12 12.60 1.76
N GLU A 84 7.39 12.42 1.39
CA GLU A 84 8.38 13.49 1.28
C GLU A 84 8.98 13.51 -0.11
N ASN A 85 9.23 14.71 -0.65
CA ASN A 85 9.87 14.86 -1.98
C ASN A 85 9.19 14.03 -3.08
N HIS A 86 7.86 13.94 -3.03
CA HIS A 86 7.02 13.13 -3.92
C HIS A 86 7.24 11.61 -3.84
N LYS A 87 7.86 11.12 -2.76
CA LYS A 87 8.08 9.69 -2.49
C LYS A 87 7.48 9.29 -1.15
N ILE A 88 6.96 8.06 -1.09
CA ILE A 88 6.53 7.39 0.12
C ILE A 88 7.77 7.04 0.92
N VAL A 89 7.78 7.51 2.17
CA VAL A 89 8.88 7.34 3.12
C VAL A 89 8.48 6.50 4.33
N GLU A 90 7.19 6.32 4.57
CA GLU A 90 6.66 5.58 5.71
C GLU A 90 5.23 5.10 5.44
N TYR A 91 4.86 3.96 6.00
CA TYR A 91 3.54 3.36 5.81
C TYR A 91 3.01 2.61 7.04
N TRP A 92 1.70 2.73 7.27
CA TRP A 92 0.91 1.97 8.23
C TRP A 92 -0.33 1.38 7.55
N ASP A 93 -0.83 0.27 8.09
CA ASP A 93 -2.16 -0.23 7.77
C ASP A 93 -2.94 -0.69 9.01
N VAL A 94 -4.26 -0.65 8.88
CA VAL A 94 -5.20 -1.33 9.75
C VAL A 94 -6.17 -2.12 8.88
N ILE A 95 -6.38 -3.38 9.23
CA ILE A 95 -7.20 -4.33 8.46
C ILE A 95 -8.31 -4.88 9.37
N GLU A 96 -9.56 -4.77 8.93
CA GLU A 96 -10.75 -5.43 9.49
C GLU A 96 -11.29 -6.51 8.54
#